data_AF-A0A151T191-F1
#
_entry.id   AF-A0A151T191-F1
#
_cell.length_a   1.000
_cell.length_b   1.000
_cell.length_c   1.000
_cell.angle_alpha   90.00
_cell.angle_beta   90.00
_cell.angle_gamma   90.00
#
_symmetry.space_group_name_H-M   'P 1'
#
loop_
_entity.id
_entity.type
_entity.pdbx_description
1 polymer ?
#
loop_
_entity_poly.entity_id
_entity_poly.type
_entity_poly.pdbx_seq_one_letter_code
_entity_poly.pdbx_strand_id
1 'polypeptide(L)'
;GLEFGSEDHAFEFYNAYARCHGFVIRKDDIHRDIKGDVIKRLFVCDREGLRNKKHYLRVDRKRDHRPITRTNCQAKLRVYLDYKTSKWRDHLRNA
;
A
#
# COMPACT_ATOMS: atom_id res chain seq x y z
N GLY A 1 -18.13 2.87 -3.72
CA GLY A 1 -16.90 2.51 -3.01
C GLY A 1 -17.13 1.22 -2.26
N LEU A 2 -16.10 0.41 -2.10
CA LEU A 2 -16.06 -0.77 -1.26
C LEU A 2 -16.11 -0.36 0.22
N GLU A 3 -16.77 -1.20 1.01
CA GLU A 3 -16.88 -1.05 2.46
C GLU A 3 -16.36 -2.30 3.17
N PHE A 4 -15.68 -2.11 4.28
CA PHE A 4 -15.09 -3.17 5.08
C PHE A 4 -15.38 -2.94 6.55
N GLY A 5 -15.56 -4.02 7.31
CA GLY A 5 -15.74 -3.93 8.76
C GLY A 5 -14.46 -3.57 9.51
N SER A 6 -13.29 -3.76 8.91
CA SER A 6 -11.99 -3.49 9.51
C SER A 6 -10.94 -3.16 8.43
N GLU A 7 -9.81 -2.61 8.86
CA GLU A 7 -8.63 -2.42 8.00
C GLU A 7 -8.13 -3.75 7.44
N ASP A 8 -8.13 -4.81 8.26
CA ASP A 8 -7.62 -6.11 7.87
C ASP A 8 -8.52 -6.81 6.83
N HIS A 9 -9.85 -6.66 6.93
CA HIS A 9 -10.75 -7.13 5.86
C HIS A 9 -10.49 -6.41 4.53
N ALA A 10 -10.16 -5.12 4.56
CA ALA A 10 -9.76 -4.39 3.36
C ALA A 10 -8.44 -4.92 2.77
N PHE A 11 -7.49 -5.26 3.65
CA PHE A 11 -6.22 -5.87 3.25
C PHE A 11 -6.43 -7.25 2.60
N GLU A 12 -7.22 -8.12 3.23
CA GLU A 12 -7.53 -9.46 2.72
C GLU A 12 -8.23 -9.40 1.36
N PHE A 13 -9.22 -8.51 1.22
CA PHE A 13 -9.90 -8.26 -0.04
C PHE A 13 -8.90 -7.89 -1.14
N TYR A 14 -8.03 -6.90 -0.88
CA TYR A 14 -7.09 -6.45 -1.90
C TYR A 14 -5.99 -7.48 -2.17
N ASN A 15 -5.61 -8.28 -1.17
CA ASN A 15 -4.67 -9.38 -1.34
C ASN A 15 -5.23 -10.48 -2.23
N ALA A 16 -6.51 -10.84 -2.06
CA ALA A 16 -7.20 -11.77 -2.94
C ALA A 16 -7.28 -11.22 -4.38
N TYR A 17 -7.67 -9.96 -4.54
CA TYR A 17 -7.66 -9.27 -5.83
C TYR A 17 -6.27 -9.32 -6.49
N ALA A 18 -5.22 -8.99 -5.74
CA ALA A 18 -3.84 -8.96 -6.21
C ALA A 18 -3.37 -10.33 -6.69
N ARG A 19 -3.65 -11.39 -5.92
CA ARG A 19 -3.31 -12.78 -6.29
C ARG A 19 -3.96 -13.17 -7.60
N CYS A 20 -5.24 -12.88 -7.79
CA CYS A 20 -5.94 -13.15 -9.05
C CYS A 20 -5.35 -12.37 -10.24
N HIS A 21 -4.76 -11.20 -9.98
CA HIS A 21 -4.14 -10.35 -11.00
C HIS A 21 -2.61 -10.49 -11.09
N GLY A 22 -2.02 -11.52 -10.46
CA GLY A 22 -0.61 -11.84 -10.61
C GLY A 22 0.35 -10.86 -9.92
N PHE A 23 -0.06 -10.25 -8.81
CA PHE A 23 0.84 -9.47 -7.96
C PHE A 23 0.58 -9.74 -6.48
N VAL A 24 1.50 -9.28 -5.63
CA VAL A 24 1.33 -9.32 -4.18
C VAL A 24 1.32 -7.89 -3.64
N ILE A 25 0.75 -7.71 -2.45
CA ILE A 25 0.57 -6.39 -1.85
C ILE A 25 1.36 -6.26 -0.56
N ARG A 26 1.67 -5.01 -0.19
CA ARG A 26 2.26 -4.64 1.09
C ARG A 26 1.45 -3.51 1.73
N LYS A 27 1.41 -3.49 3.06
CA LYS A 27 0.93 -2.32 3.81
C LYS A 27 1.96 -1.19 3.63
N ASP A 28 1.48 -0.01 3.29
CA ASP A 28 2.31 1.17 3.04
C ASP A 28 1.85 2.31 3.97
N ASP A 29 1.60 3.51 3.43
CA ASP A 29 1.27 4.69 4.23
C ASP A 29 0.15 4.47 5.26
N ILE A 30 0.37 5.07 6.43
CA ILE A 30 -0.52 5.04 7.58
C ILE A 30 -0.79 6.49 7.99
N HIS A 31 -2.05 6.85 8.13
CA HIS A 31 -2.42 8.10 8.77
C HIS A 31 -3.14 7.81 10.07
N ARG A 32 -2.70 8.47 11.14
CA ARG A 32 -3.28 8.36 12.47
C ARG A 32 -3.89 9.70 12.89
N ASP A 33 -4.93 9.65 13.71
CA ASP A 33 -5.46 10.84 14.36
C ASP A 33 -4.61 11.27 15.58
N ILE A 34 -5.07 12.30 16.28
CA ILE A 34 -4.42 12.87 17.46
C ILE A 34 -4.35 11.86 18.61
N LYS A 35 -5.28 10.89 18.67
CA LYS A 35 -5.31 9.83 19.68
C LYS A 35 -4.38 8.67 19.33
N GLY A 36 -3.86 8.64 18.11
CA GLY A 36 -2.99 7.58 17.60
C GLY A 36 -3.74 6.47 16.87
N ASP A 37 -5.06 6.58 16.71
CA ASP A 37 -5.88 5.59 16.02
C ASP A 37 -5.64 5.69 14.51
N VAL A 38 -5.55 4.54 13.83
CA VAL A 38 -5.36 4.50 12.37
C VAL A 38 -6.67 4.90 11.69
N ILE A 39 -6.62 5.94 10.87
CA ILE A 39 -7.79 6.51 10.20
C ILE A 39 -7.70 6.44 8.68
N LYS A 40 -6.50 6.20 8.14
CA LYS A 40 -6.28 5.93 6.72
C LYS A 40 -5.16 4.92 6.55
N ARG A 41 -5.31 4.04 5.58
CA ARG A 41 -4.29 3.06 5.20
C ARG A 41 -4.17 2.97 3.69
N LEU A 42 -2.94 2.86 3.21
CA LEU A 42 -2.62 2.57 1.81
C LEU A 42 -2.07 1.15 1.69
N PHE A 43 -2.60 0.39 0.74
CA PHE A 43 -2.05 -0.88 0.29
C PHE A 43 -1.54 -0.71 -1.13
N VAL A 44 -0.32 -1.20 -1.40
CA VAL A 44 0.32 -1.06 -2.71
C VAL A 44 0.86 -2.40 -3.19
N CYS A 45 1.06 -2.53 -4.50
CA CYS A 45 1.84 -3.64 -5.05
C CYS A 45 3.25 -3.67 -4.45
N ASP A 46 3.82 -4.86 -4.26
CA ASP A 46 5.21 -5.04 -3.83
C ASP A 46 6.24 -4.38 -4.76
N ARG A 47 5.88 -4.27 -6.05
CA ARG A 47 6.67 -3.62 -7.11
C ARG A 47 6.44 -2.11 -7.20
N GLU A 48 5.70 -1.51 -6.26
CA GLU A 48 5.42 -0.08 -6.23
C GLU A 48 6.68 0.77 -6.04
N GLY A 49 6.66 1.95 -6.68
CA GLY A 49 7.72 2.94 -6.65
C GLY A 49 8.96 2.56 -7.47
N LEU A 50 9.98 3.42 -7.38
CA LEU A 50 11.28 3.20 -7.99
C LEU A 50 12.34 3.08 -6.90
N ARG A 51 13.38 2.28 -7.17
CA ARG A 51 14.58 2.27 -6.33
C ARG A 51 15.23 3.65 -6.36
N ASN A 52 15.60 4.18 -5.20
CA ASN A 52 16.25 5.49 -5.12
C ASN A 52 17.62 5.45 -5.85
N LYS A 53 17.89 6.49 -6.66
CA LYS A 53 19.13 6.68 -7.44
C LYS A 53 20.41 6.46 -6.61
N LYS A 54 20.42 6.88 -5.34
CA LYS A 54 21.56 6.68 -4.42
C LYS A 54 21.97 5.22 -4.25
N HIS A 55 21.05 4.27 -4.44
CA HIS A 55 21.33 2.84 -4.31
C HIS A 55 21.88 2.18 -5.58
N TYR A 56 21.96 2.93 -6.69
CA TYR A 56 22.65 2.51 -7.90
C TYR A 56 24.10 3.00 -7.90
N LEU A 57 24.35 4.18 -7.35
CA LEU A 57 25.64 4.88 -7.42
C LEU A 57 26.56 4.67 -6.20
N ARG A 58 26.19 3.78 -5.27
CA ARG A 58 27.05 3.49 -4.10
C ARG A 58 28.24 2.64 -4.51
N VAL A 59 29.39 3.30 -4.63
CA VAL A 59 30.67 2.71 -5.04
C VAL A 59 31.35 1.96 -3.87
N ASP A 60 31.01 2.28 -2.63
CA ASP A 60 31.58 1.75 -1.38
C ASP A 60 30.98 0.39 -0.94
N ARG A 61 30.31 -0.33 -1.83
CA ARG A 61 29.58 -1.55 -1.48
C ARG A 61 30.50 -2.76 -1.36
N LYS A 62 30.43 -3.43 -0.21
CA LYS A 62 31.06 -4.75 0.01
C LYS A 62 30.33 -5.94 -0.65
N ARG A 63 29.08 -5.74 -1.10
CA ARG A 63 28.22 -6.78 -1.70
C ARG A 63 27.47 -6.22 -2.90
N ASP A 64 27.22 -7.09 -3.88
CA ASP A 64 26.48 -6.77 -5.10
C ASP A 64 25.11 -6.14 -4.86
N HIS A 65 24.62 -5.45 -5.90
CA HIS A 65 23.30 -4.85 -5.85
C HIS A 65 22.23 -5.94 -5.74
N ARG A 66 21.34 -5.81 -4.74
CA ARG A 66 20.11 -6.60 -4.72
C ARG A 66 19.35 -6.39 -6.04
N PRO A 67 18.68 -7.43 -6.58
CA PRO A 67 17.85 -7.30 -7.77
C PRO A 67 16.86 -6.14 -7.67
N ILE A 68 16.54 -5.52 -8.81
CA ILE A 68 15.52 -4.48 -8.87
C ILE A 68 14.15 -5.16 -8.83
N THR A 69 13.46 -5.05 -7.70
CA THR A 69 12.10 -5.58 -7.54
C THR A 69 11.03 -4.52 -7.72
N ARG A 70 11.37 -3.24 -7.54
CA ARG A 70 10.45 -2.10 -7.68
C ARG A 70 10.45 -1.59 -9.12
N THR A 71 9.34 -1.80 -9.83
CA THR A 71 9.16 -1.49 -11.26
C THR A 71 8.14 -0.37 -11.50
N ASN A 72 7.90 0.46 -10.50
CA ASN A 72 6.93 1.56 -10.54
C ASN A 72 5.47 1.12 -10.74
N CYS A 73 5.09 -0.04 -10.19
CA CYS A 73 3.70 -0.49 -10.25
C CYS A 73 2.78 0.54 -9.56
N GLN A 74 1.69 0.91 -10.23
CA GLN A 74 0.73 1.92 -9.76
C GLN A 74 -0.48 1.32 -9.04
N ALA A 75 -0.59 0.00 -8.98
CA ALA A 75 -1.71 -0.69 -8.34
C ALA A 75 -1.71 -0.40 -6.83
N LYS A 76 -2.77 0.25 -6.36
CA LYS A 76 -2.94 0.65 -4.97
C LYS A 76 -4.42 0.70 -4.57
N LEU A 77 -4.69 0.41 -3.30
CA LEU A 77 -5.99 0.60 -2.67
C LEU A 77 -5.81 1.48 -1.42
N ARG A 78 -6.58 2.55 -1.34
CA ARG A 78 -6.57 3.44 -0.17
C ARG A 78 -7.92 3.37 0.53
N VAL A 79 -7.88 3.11 1.83
CA VAL A 79 -9.07 3.03 2.68
C VAL A 79 -9.01 4.02 3.83
N TYR A 80 -10.19 4.45 4.27
CA TYR A 80 -10.42 5.49 5.26
C TYR A 80 -11.43 4.99 6.29
N LEU A 81 -11.19 5.28 7.56
CA LEU A 81 -12.15 5.03 8.63
C LEU A 81 -13.26 6.10 8.58
N ASP A 82 -14.49 5.65 8.44
CA ASP A 82 -15.69 6.46 8.59
C ASP A 82 -16.16 6.38 10.05
N TYR A 83 -15.92 7.44 10.82
CA TYR A 83 -16.31 7.52 12.23
C TYR A 83 -17.82 7.43 12.47
N LYS A 84 -18.66 7.74 11.47
CA LYS A 84 -20.12 7.67 11.64
C LYS A 84 -20.62 6.24 11.64
N THR A 85 -20.01 5.40 10.82
CA THR A 85 -20.44 4.00 10.63
C THR A 85 -19.47 3.00 11.24
N SER A 86 -18.33 3.45 11.74
CA SER A 86 -17.21 2.62 12.19
C SER A 86 -16.75 1.62 11.13
N LYS A 87 -16.92 1.97 9.84
CA LYS A 87 -16.53 1.13 8.69
C LYS A 87 -15.35 1.75 7.95
N TRP A 88 -14.61 0.90 7.25
CA TRP A 88 -13.53 1.29 6.36
C TRP A 88 -14.04 1.39 4.93
N ARG A 89 -13.78 2.51 4.26
CA ARG A 89 -14.27 2.79 2.90
C ARG A 89 -13.13 3.12 1.97
N ASP A 90 -13.18 2.65 0.73
CA ASP A 90 -12.36 3.23 -0.32
C ASP A 90 -12.99 4.53 -0.83
N HIS A 91 -12.15 5.50 -1.22
CA HIS A 91 -12.61 6.64 -1.98
C HIS A 91 -12.32 6.37 -3.46
N LEU A 92 -13.35 5.99 -4.24
CA LEU A 92 -13.44 6.43 -5.63
C LEU A 92 -13.85 7.91 -5.61
N ARG A 93 -12.92 8.81 -5.28
CA ARG A 93 -13.12 10.20 -5.70
C ARG A 93 -12.44 10.31 -7.07
N ASN A 94 -13.29 10.59 -8.06
CA ASN A 94 -12.93 10.90 -9.43
C ASN A 94 -11.75 11.87 -9.50
N ALA A 95 -11.04 11.74 -10.63
CA ALA A 95 -10.03 12.65 -11.16
C ALA A 95 -10.24 14.13 -10.78
#